data_AF-A0A7W7W4N2-F1
#
_entry.id   AF-A0A7W7W4N2-F1
#
_cell.length_a   1.000
_cell.length_b   1.000
_cell.length_c   1.000
_cell.angle_alpha   90.00
_cell.angle_beta   90.00
_cell.angle_gamma   90.00
#
_symmetry.space_group_name_H-M   'P 1'
#
loop_
_entity.id
_entity.type
_entity.pdbx_description
1 polymer ?
#
loop_
_entity_poly.entity_id
_entity_poly.type
_entity_poly.pdbx_seq_one_letter_code
_entity_poly.pdbx_strand_id
1 'polypeptide(L)'
;MALQCLALGLTSTTGHTAETRRDENTRFGIAVDNTALEPPMPGSIEAVSANAGLGLSIADLHRARTEARGSADSAPVPDRIRMRSAYLHTPVLDAFGGIHSTPVSTVAEDPENM
;
A
#
# COMPACT_ATOMS: atom_id res chain seq x y z
N MET A 1 -26.05 -2.59 19.14
CA MET A 1 -25.32 -1.52 18.43
C MET A 1 -24.08 -2.15 17.82
N ALA A 2 -24.02 -2.33 16.51
CA ALA A 2 -22.84 -2.90 15.87
C ALA A 2 -21.78 -1.81 15.71
N LEU A 3 -20.56 -2.04 16.20
CA LEU A 3 -19.42 -1.20 15.87
C LEU A 3 -19.16 -1.32 14.36
N GLN A 4 -19.29 -0.22 13.64
CA GLN A 4 -18.88 -0.15 12.23
C GLN A 4 -17.38 0.14 12.20
N CYS A 5 -16.57 -0.88 11.90
CA CYS A 5 -15.14 -0.73 11.70
C CYS A 5 -14.85 -0.53 10.20
N LEU A 6 -14.11 0.53 9.87
CA LEU A 6 -13.60 0.77 8.52
C LEU A 6 -12.11 0.41 8.47
N ALA A 7 -11.75 -0.52 7.59
CA ALA A 7 -10.36 -0.81 7.26
C ALA A 7 -9.93 0.03 6.04
N LEU A 8 -9.01 0.97 6.25
CA LEU A 8 -8.41 1.79 5.20
C LEU A 8 -6.96 1.33 4.98
N GLY A 9 -6.67 0.81 3.79
CA GLY A 9 -5.29 0.52 3.40
C GLY A 9 -4.59 1.78 2.90
N LEU A 10 -3.31 1.94 3.22
CA LEU A 10 -2.47 3.03 2.73
C LEU A 10 -1.42 2.44 1.81
N THR A 11 -1.20 3.08 0.67
CA THR A 11 -0.14 2.66 -0.25
C THR A 11 0.45 3.82 -1.05
N SER A 12 1.55 3.53 -1.75
CA SER A 12 2.18 4.44 -2.69
C SER A 12 2.67 3.72 -3.93
N THR A 13 2.67 4.40 -5.08
CA THR A 13 3.10 3.82 -6.35
C THR A 13 4.60 4.00 -6.62
N THR A 14 5.21 5.04 -6.07
CA THR A 14 6.65 5.35 -6.21
C THR A 14 7.22 5.93 -4.91
N GLY A 15 8.53 6.21 -4.88
CA GLY A 15 9.19 6.88 -3.76
C GLY A 15 10.08 5.93 -2.97
N HIS A 16 10.07 6.08 -1.64
CA HIS A 16 10.92 5.31 -0.75
C HIS A 16 10.18 4.82 0.49
N THR A 17 10.67 3.74 1.06
CA THR A 17 10.20 3.16 2.32
C THR A 17 11.36 2.91 3.27
N ALA A 18 11.03 2.88 4.56
CA ALA A 18 11.99 2.57 5.61
C ALA A 18 12.12 1.04 5.74
N GLU A 19 13.33 0.54 5.52
CA GLU A 19 13.65 -0.84 5.86
C GLU A 19 14.55 -0.90 7.09
N THR A 20 14.24 -1.80 8.01
CA THR A 20 15.01 -1.97 9.23
C THR A 20 16.02 -3.10 9.04
N ARG A 21 17.29 -2.82 9.29
CA ARG A 21 18.35 -3.84 9.36
C ARG A 21 19.00 -3.83 10.74
N ARG A 22 19.55 -4.96 11.14
CA ARG A 22 20.39 -5.03 12.34
C ARG A 22 21.69 -4.28 12.09
N ASP A 23 22.10 -3.49 13.07
CA ASP A 23 23.37 -2.76 13.06
C ASP A 23 23.88 -2.55 14.48
N GLU A 24 24.81 -3.40 14.91
CA GLU A 24 25.37 -3.40 16.27
C GLU A 24 26.13 -2.11 16.61
N ASN A 25 26.47 -1.28 15.62
CA ASN A 25 27.18 -0.02 15.84
C ASN A 25 26.25 1.17 16.11
N THR A 26 24.94 0.96 16.03
CA THR A 26 23.93 1.99 16.32
C THR A 26 23.43 1.90 17.76
N ARG A 27 22.92 3.01 18.31
CA ARG A 27 22.44 3.11 19.69
C ARG A 27 21.45 2.00 20.08
N PHE A 28 20.58 1.60 19.16
CA PHE A 28 19.54 0.60 19.39
C PHE A 28 19.81 -0.75 18.73
N GLY A 29 20.99 -0.94 18.11
CA GLY A 29 21.30 -2.16 17.38
C GLY A 29 20.52 -2.32 16.06
N ILE A 30 19.86 -1.26 15.59
CA ILE A 30 19.01 -1.23 14.39
C ILE A 30 19.31 0.06 13.61
N ALA A 31 19.54 -0.08 12.30
CA ALA A 31 19.58 1.02 11.37
C ALA A 31 18.34 1.02 10.47
N VAL A 32 17.95 2.21 10.00
CA VAL A 32 16.88 2.39 9.02
C VAL A 32 17.50 2.78 7.69
N ASP A 33 17.27 1.96 6.68
CA ASP A 33 17.70 2.24 5.32
C ASP A 33 16.57 2.93 4.55
N ASN A 34 16.92 4.03 3.88
CA ASN A 34 16.03 4.71 2.95
C ASN A 34 16.00 3.93 1.62
N THR A 35 15.01 3.05 1.47
CA THR A 35 14.95 2.06 0.38
C THR A 35 14.02 2.52 -0.71
N ALA A 36 14.52 2.63 -1.94
CA ALA A 36 13.70 2.97 -3.10
C ALA A 36 12.62 1.90 -3.35
N LEU A 37 11.41 2.35 -3.70
CA LEU A 37 10.34 1.45 -4.10
C LEU A 37 10.53 1.00 -5.54
N GLU A 38 10.59 -0.30 -5.74
CA GLU A 38 10.47 -0.90 -7.07
C GLU A 38 9.12 -0.55 -7.73
N PRO A 39 9.03 -0.58 -9.07
CA PRO A 39 7.77 -0.35 -9.76
C PRO A 39 6.62 -1.23 -9.24
N PRO A 40 5.36 -0.77 -9.29
CA PRO A 40 4.22 -1.57 -8.84
C PRO A 40 4.13 -2.92 -9.53
N MET A 41 3.99 -3.99 -8.74
CA MET A 41 3.89 -5.35 -9.25
C MET A 41 2.54 -5.58 -9.94
N PRO A 42 2.47 -6.24 -11.12
CA PRO A 42 1.20 -6.62 -11.72
C PRO A 42 0.30 -7.41 -10.75
N GLY A 43 -1.00 -7.13 -10.77
CA GLY A 43 -1.96 -7.73 -9.83
C GLY A 43 -1.99 -7.08 -8.44
N SER A 44 -1.11 -6.10 -8.17
CA SER A 44 -1.17 -5.30 -6.94
C SER A 44 -2.14 -4.13 -7.05
N ILE A 45 -2.66 -3.68 -5.90
CA ILE A 45 -3.49 -2.47 -5.84
C ILE A 45 -2.73 -1.22 -6.31
N GLU A 46 -1.41 -1.17 -6.07
CA GLU A 46 -0.53 -0.10 -6.52
C GLU A 46 -0.45 -0.03 -8.06
N ALA A 47 -0.42 -1.18 -8.73
CA ALA A 47 -0.40 -1.22 -10.19
C ALA A 47 -1.74 -0.72 -10.77
N VAL A 48 -2.86 -1.07 -10.13
CA VAL A 48 -4.18 -0.54 -10.50
C VAL A 48 -4.21 0.98 -10.33
N SER A 49 -3.75 1.50 -9.18
CA SER A 49 -3.68 2.94 -8.92
C SER A 49 -2.76 3.69 -9.89
N ALA A 50 -1.60 3.11 -10.23
CA ALA A 50 -0.66 3.69 -11.17
C ALA A 50 -1.25 3.76 -12.59
N ASN A 51 -1.85 2.66 -13.06
CA ASN A 51 -2.46 2.58 -14.39
C ASN A 51 -3.68 3.51 -14.53
N ALA A 52 -4.43 3.70 -13.45
CA ALA A 52 -5.57 4.61 -13.44
C ALA A 52 -5.14 6.10 -13.44
N GLY A 53 -3.86 6.41 -13.17
CA GLY A 53 -3.34 7.78 -13.23
C GLY A 53 -3.96 8.76 -12.22
N LEU A 54 -4.54 8.25 -11.13
CA LEU A 54 -5.39 9.03 -10.22
C LEU A 54 -4.63 9.98 -9.28
N GLY A 55 -3.29 9.95 -9.26
CA GLY A 55 -2.51 10.76 -8.34
C GLY A 55 -2.83 10.44 -6.87
N LEU A 56 -2.92 11.47 -6.03
CA LEU A 56 -3.36 11.35 -4.63
C LEU A 56 -4.85 11.05 -4.59
N SER A 57 -5.24 9.89 -4.07
CA SER A 57 -6.63 9.43 -4.16
C SER A 57 -7.06 8.54 -3.00
N ILE A 58 -8.36 8.48 -2.76
CA ILE A 58 -9.02 7.47 -1.93
C ILE A 58 -10.04 6.73 -2.80
N ALA A 59 -9.91 5.41 -2.90
CA ALA A 59 -10.84 4.56 -3.62
C ALA A 59 -11.75 3.81 -2.64
N ASP A 60 -13.07 3.87 -2.88
CA ASP A 60 -14.05 3.01 -2.21
C ASP A 60 -14.04 1.61 -2.84
N LEU A 61 -13.66 0.60 -2.05
CA LEU A 61 -13.58 -0.78 -2.52
C LEU A 61 -14.89 -1.56 -2.34
N HIS A 62 -15.86 -1.05 -1.58
CA HIS A 62 -17.16 -1.70 -1.43
C HIS A 62 -17.90 -1.78 -2.77
N ARG A 63 -17.85 -0.69 -3.54
CA ARG A 63 -18.41 -0.63 -4.88
C ARG A 63 -17.68 -1.57 -5.83
N ALA A 64 -16.35 -1.53 -5.85
CA ALA A 64 -15.52 -2.40 -6.69
C ALA A 64 -15.77 -3.89 -6.41
N ARG A 65 -15.95 -4.28 -5.14
CA ARG A 65 -16.29 -5.65 -4.73
C ARG A 65 -17.63 -6.11 -5.32
N THR A 66 -18.62 -5.22 -5.34
CA THR A 66 -19.94 -5.52 -5.89
C THR A 66 -19.88 -5.69 -7.41
N GLU A 67 -19.15 -4.81 -8.09
CA GLU A 67 -18.98 -4.82 -9.55
C GLU A 67 -18.17 -6.05 -10.01
N ALA A 68 -17.11 -6.42 -9.29
CA ALA A 68 -16.27 -7.59 -9.60
C ALA A 68 -17.02 -8.93 -9.51
N ARG A 69 -18.08 -9.03 -8.69
CA ARG A 69 -18.89 -10.24 -8.57
C ARG A 69 -19.96 -10.37 -9.67
N GLY A 70 -20.26 -9.27 -10.37
CA GLY A 70 -21.39 -9.18 -11.30
C GLY A 70 -21.04 -9.20 -12.78
N SER A 71 -19.77 -9.10 -13.17
CA SER A 71 -19.37 -9.03 -14.57
C SER A 71 -18.21 -9.98 -14.89
N ALA A 72 -18.39 -10.80 -15.93
CA ALA A 72 -17.34 -11.67 -16.47
C ALA A 72 -16.22 -10.88 -17.17
N ASP A 73 -16.42 -9.58 -17.40
CA ASP A 73 -15.50 -8.67 -18.11
C ASP A 73 -14.87 -7.63 -17.15
N SER A 74 -14.91 -7.90 -15.84
CA SER A 74 -14.32 -7.01 -14.83
C SER A 74 -12.80 -6.98 -14.91
N ALA A 75 -12.23 -5.80 -14.63
CA ALA A 75 -10.79 -5.63 -14.45
C ALA A 75 -10.25 -6.65 -13.42
N PRO A 76 -9.00 -7.13 -13.60
CA PRO A 76 -8.42 -8.12 -12.70
C PRO A 76 -8.41 -7.60 -11.25
N VAL A 77 -8.96 -8.41 -10.35
CA VAL A 77 -9.07 -8.09 -8.92
C VAL A 77 -7.66 -8.10 -8.31
N PRO A 78 -7.24 -7.03 -7.61
CA PRO A 78 -5.93 -7.01 -6.98
C PRO A 78 -5.87 -8.03 -5.84
N ASP A 79 -4.82 -8.85 -5.84
CA ASP A 79 -4.63 -9.99 -4.93
C ASP A 79 -3.47 -9.78 -3.95
N ARG A 80 -2.89 -8.58 -3.95
CA ARG A 80 -1.78 -8.19 -3.09
C ARG A 80 -1.73 -6.68 -2.87
N ILE A 81 -1.13 -6.30 -1.76
CA ILE A 81 -0.82 -4.92 -1.39
C ILE A 81 0.63 -4.85 -0.92
N ARG A 82 1.28 -3.71 -1.15
CA ARG A 82 2.65 -3.50 -0.71
C ARG A 82 2.72 -3.40 0.82
N MET A 83 3.72 -4.06 1.40
CA MET A 83 4.11 -3.97 2.79
C MET A 83 5.62 -3.66 2.84
N ARG A 84 5.94 -2.36 2.96
CA ARG A 84 7.28 -1.81 2.78
C ARG A 84 7.85 -2.13 1.38
N SER A 85 9.06 -2.69 1.26
CA SER A 85 9.64 -3.07 -0.04
C SER A 85 9.06 -4.35 -0.63
N ALA A 86 8.27 -5.11 0.14
CA ALA A 86 7.71 -6.39 -0.25
C ALA A 86 6.20 -6.33 -0.52
N TYR A 87 5.65 -7.43 -1.03
CA TYR A 87 4.21 -7.58 -1.26
C TYR A 87 3.61 -8.65 -0.37
N LEU A 88 2.45 -8.34 0.21
CA LEU A 88 1.65 -9.30 0.95
C LEU A 88 0.48 -9.75 0.07
N HIS A 89 0.38 -11.05 -0.16
CA HIS A 89 -0.79 -11.68 -0.77
C HIS A 89 -2.00 -11.54 0.17
N THR A 90 -3.00 -10.80 -0.28
CA THR A 90 -4.18 -10.45 0.49
C THR A 90 -5.34 -10.26 -0.50
N PRO A 91 -6.54 -10.82 -0.26
CA PRO A 91 -7.71 -10.51 -1.06
C PRO A 91 -8.11 -9.04 -0.81
N VAL A 92 -7.54 -8.11 -1.58
CA VAL A 92 -7.58 -6.66 -1.27
C VAL A 92 -9.01 -6.15 -1.14
N LEU A 93 -9.88 -6.56 -2.05
CA LEU A 93 -11.29 -6.15 -2.04
C LEU A 93 -12.04 -6.67 -0.82
N ASP A 94 -11.66 -7.80 -0.22
CA ASP A 94 -12.32 -8.34 0.97
C ASP A 94 -11.68 -7.83 2.28
N ALA A 95 -10.38 -7.51 2.25
CA ALA A 95 -9.61 -7.07 3.42
C ALA A 95 -9.82 -5.59 3.77
N PHE A 96 -10.06 -4.72 2.79
CA PHE A 96 -10.19 -3.29 2.98
C PHE A 96 -11.55 -2.76 2.51
N GLY A 97 -12.07 -1.76 3.21
CA GLY A 97 -13.24 -0.97 2.78
C GLY A 97 -12.84 0.17 1.83
N GLY A 98 -11.61 0.66 1.93
CA GLY A 98 -11.07 1.65 1.01
C GLY A 98 -9.54 1.61 0.95
N ILE A 99 -8.99 2.26 -0.08
CA ILE A 99 -7.53 2.40 -0.27
C ILE A 99 -7.19 3.87 -0.50
N HIS A 100 -6.28 4.39 0.30
CA HIS A 100 -5.62 5.66 0.04
C HIS A 100 -4.30 5.41 -0.69
N SER A 101 -4.14 6.02 -1.86
CA SER A 101 -2.94 5.95 -2.69
C SER A 101 -2.26 7.31 -2.73
N THR A 102 -1.00 7.36 -2.31
CA THR A 102 -0.12 8.52 -2.47
C THR A 102 0.84 8.30 -3.63
N PRO A 103 1.04 9.25 -4.55
CA PRO A 103 1.91 9.03 -5.73
C PRO A 103 3.36 8.72 -5.37
N VAL A 104 3.91 9.46 -4.39
CA VAL A 104 5.30 9.38 -3.97
C VAL A 104 5.35 9.30 -2.45
N SER A 105 5.94 8.24 -1.91
CA SER A 105 6.23 8.14 -0.47
C SER A 105 7.67 8.59 -0.16
N THR A 106 7.85 9.10 1.05
CA THR A 106 9.15 9.47 1.60
C THR A 106 9.34 8.80 2.96
N VAL A 107 10.59 8.52 3.32
CA VAL A 107 10.94 8.13 4.70
C VAL A 107 10.89 9.40 5.56
N ALA A 108 10.20 9.32 6.70
CA ALA A 108 10.16 10.42 7.66
C ALA A 108 11.55 10.65 8.26
N GLU A 109 11.86 11.91 8.58
CA GLU A 109 13.11 12.25 9.27
C GLU A 109 13.16 11.57 10.65
N ASP A 110 14.39 11.24 11.09
CA ASP A 110 14.59 10.63 12.41
C ASP A 110 14.15 11.62 13.50
N PRO A 111 13.18 11.26 14.37
CA PRO A 111 12.75 12.14 15.45
C PRO A 111 13.86 12.48 16.45
N GLU A 112 15.00 11.76 16.48
CA GLU A 112 16.16 12.13 17.32
C GLU A 112 16.96 13.34 16.77
N ASN A 113 16.68 13.79 15.54
CA ASN A 113 17.31 14.95 14.91
C ASN A 113 16.39 16.20 14.85
N MET A 114 15.28 16.23 15.59
CA MET A 114 14.35 17.37 15.68
C MET A 114 14.46 18.13 17.00
#